data_AF-A0A8S9Z472-F1
#
_entry.id   AF-A0A8S9Z472-F1
#
_cell.length_a   1.000
_cell.length_b   1.000
_cell.length_c   1.000
_cell.angle_alpha   90.00
_cell.angle_beta   90.00
_cell.angle_gamma   90.00
#
_symmetry.space_group_name_H-M   'P 1'
#
loop_
_entity.id
_entity.type
_entity.pdbx_description
1 polymer ?
#
loop_
_entity_poly.entity_id
_entity_poly.type
_entity_poly.pdbx_seq_one_letter_code
_entity_poly.pdbx_strand_id
1 'polypeptide(L)'
;MLVRLRKYNFEIGYTPGKNLVLADTLSRVSLAMEEGNRTGYEQVHLTLAESHSWLPRMRQKFADDEEMEKIGEQIRNDWLDNARQVSELIHPYFRVRDELTTENGFVFRRERLVIPRPARKVTVQEIHRSHLGVRSCTRRAKDTVYWPGMTSHINDIVSTCTVCKQYGTRQPKEPMMCRSVPKRP
;
A
#
# COMPACT_ATOMS: atom_id res chain seq x y z
N MET A 1 -0.14 -16.39 -10.97
CA MET A 1 1.10 -17.19 -11.13
C MET A 1 1.81 -16.89 -12.46
N LEU A 2 1.10 -16.86 -13.61
CA LEU A 2 1.66 -16.57 -14.94
C LEU A 2 2.47 -15.26 -15.09
N VAL A 3 2.10 -14.19 -14.37
CA VAL A 3 2.78 -12.88 -14.51
C VAL A 3 4.24 -12.90 -14.04
N ARG A 4 4.60 -13.75 -13.06
CA ARG A 4 5.97 -13.86 -12.56
C ARG A 4 6.92 -14.56 -13.53
N LEU A 5 6.39 -15.39 -14.43
CA LEU A 5 7.17 -16.21 -15.36
C LEU A 5 7.57 -15.44 -16.64
N ARG A 6 7.00 -14.25 -16.87
CA ARG A 6 7.32 -13.40 -18.04
C ARG A 6 8.77 -12.92 -18.12
N LYS A 7 9.52 -12.99 -17.02
CA LYS A 7 10.94 -12.60 -16.97
C LYS A 7 11.89 -13.69 -17.48
N TYR A 8 11.37 -14.89 -17.73
CA TYR A 8 12.17 -16.05 -18.10
C TYR A 8 11.67 -16.58 -19.45
N ASN A 9 12.61 -16.94 -20.32
CA ASN A 9 12.32 -17.71 -21.52
C ASN A 9 12.58 -19.17 -21.16
N PHE A 10 11.55 -20.00 -21.13
CA PHE A 10 11.67 -21.40 -20.72
C PHE A 10 11.07 -22.32 -21.77
N GLU A 11 11.76 -23.42 -22.00
CA GLU A 11 11.28 -24.52 -22.83
C GLU A 11 10.63 -25.57 -21.92
N ILE A 12 9.37 -25.91 -22.21
CA ILE A 12 8.64 -26.91 -21.44
C ILE A 12 8.81 -28.27 -22.13
N GLY A 13 9.57 -29.17 -21.50
CA GLY A 13 9.70 -30.56 -21.93
C GLY A 13 8.86 -31.50 -21.06
N TYR A 14 8.10 -32.40 -21.69
CA TYR A 14 7.42 -33.48 -20.96
C TYR A 14 8.38 -34.63 -20.66
N THR A 15 8.43 -35.10 -19.42
CA THR A 15 9.15 -36.31 -19.04
C THR A 15 8.16 -37.32 -18.44
N PRO A 16 8.06 -38.54 -18.98
CA PRO A 16 7.20 -39.59 -18.43
C PRO A 16 7.58 -39.90 -16.98
N GLY A 17 6.57 -40.08 -16.11
CA GLY A 17 6.78 -40.26 -14.66
C GLY A 17 7.71 -41.41 -14.27
N LYS A 18 7.81 -42.46 -15.08
CA LYS A 18 8.76 -43.59 -14.86
C LYS A 18 10.23 -43.18 -14.91
N ASN A 19 10.54 -42.10 -15.64
CA ASN A 19 11.89 -41.54 -15.77
C ASN A 19 12.12 -40.37 -14.81
N LEU A 20 11.12 -40.03 -14.00
CA LEU A 20 11.14 -38.91 -13.06
C LEU A 20 11.59 -39.47 -11.70
N VAL A 21 12.86 -39.89 -11.65
CA VAL A 21 13.46 -40.69 -10.55
C VAL A 21 13.39 -39.98 -9.19
N LEU A 22 13.30 -38.65 -9.19
CA LEU A 22 13.08 -37.80 -8.01
C LEU A 22 12.17 -36.61 -8.39
N ALA A 23 11.00 -36.52 -7.77
CA ALA A 23 9.96 -35.56 -8.15
C ALA A 23 10.20 -34.10 -7.73
N ASP A 24 11.19 -33.81 -6.87
CA ASP A 24 11.38 -32.50 -6.22
C ASP A 24 12.87 -32.08 -6.12
N THR A 25 13.72 -32.43 -7.09
CA THR A 25 15.14 -32.01 -7.07
C THR A 25 15.34 -30.60 -7.60
N LEU A 26 14.62 -30.17 -8.64
CA LEU A 26 14.86 -28.88 -9.29
C LEU A 26 14.42 -27.66 -8.46
N SER A 27 13.54 -27.82 -7.46
CA SER A 27 13.20 -26.71 -6.55
C SER A 27 14.25 -26.49 -5.45
N ARG A 28 15.12 -27.49 -5.22
CA ARG A 28 16.03 -27.54 -4.06
C ARG A 28 17.51 -27.65 -4.42
N VAL A 29 17.85 -27.87 -5.69
CA VAL A 29 19.25 -27.84 -6.15
C VAL A 29 19.74 -26.40 -6.14
N SER A 30 20.45 -26.03 -5.08
CA SER A 30 21.28 -24.83 -5.06
C SER A 30 22.46 -25.09 -5.99
N LEU A 31 22.46 -24.48 -7.18
CA LEU A 31 23.68 -24.43 -7.98
C LEU A 31 24.74 -23.67 -7.18
N ALA A 32 25.94 -24.21 -7.09
CA ALA A 32 27.08 -23.47 -6.55
C ALA A 32 27.32 -22.25 -7.46
N MET A 33 26.79 -21.10 -7.06
CA MET A 33 27.10 -19.84 -7.72
C MET A 33 28.55 -19.50 -7.40
N GLU A 34 29.37 -19.33 -8.43
CA GLU A 34 30.67 -18.71 -8.26
C GLU A 34 30.49 -17.32 -7.62
N GLU A 35 31.36 -16.99 -6.67
CA GLU A 35 31.41 -15.72 -5.94
C GLU A 35 31.85 -14.59 -6.89
N GLY A 36 31.03 -14.26 -7.88
CA GLY A 36 31.12 -13.02 -8.63
C GLY A 36 30.55 -11.90 -7.77
N ASN A 37 31.42 -11.05 -7.21
CA ASN A 37 31.16 -9.77 -6.54
C ASN A 37 29.73 -9.22 -6.76
N ARG A 38 28.77 -9.68 -5.96
CA ARG A 38 27.45 -9.05 -5.87
C ARG A 38 27.56 -7.97 -4.82
N THR A 39 27.91 -6.76 -5.24
CA THR A 39 27.59 -5.57 -4.44
C THR A 39 26.09 -5.60 -4.20
N GLY A 40 25.71 -5.95 -2.97
CA GLY A 40 24.33 -6.11 -2.56
C GLY A 40 23.62 -4.76 -2.48
N TYR A 41 23.27 -4.20 -3.63
CA TYR A 41 22.12 -3.32 -3.70
C TYR A 41 20.92 -4.21 -3.99
N GLU A 42 20.10 -4.42 -2.97
CA GLU A 42 18.75 -4.95 -3.16
C GLU A 42 17.95 -3.85 -3.87
N GLN A 43 18.09 -3.77 -5.19
CA GLN A 43 17.26 -2.91 -6.01
C GLN A 43 15.85 -3.48 -5.95
N VAL A 44 15.05 -3.00 -4.99
CA VAL A 44 13.61 -3.24 -4.96
C VAL A 44 13.02 -2.47 -6.14
N HIS A 45 13.03 -3.10 -7.31
CA HIS A 45 12.33 -2.59 -8.47
C HIS A 45 10.83 -2.72 -8.20
N LEU A 46 10.26 -1.70 -7.56
CA LEU A 46 8.83 -1.58 -7.37
C LEU A 46 8.21 -1.50 -8.77
N THR A 47 7.68 -2.63 -9.23
CA THR A 47 7.00 -2.69 -10.52
C THR A 47 5.66 -2.00 -10.31
N LEU A 48 5.63 -0.67 -10.46
CA LEU A 48 4.40 0.06 -10.65
C LEU A 48 3.74 -0.59 -11.86
N ALA A 49 2.69 -1.38 -11.62
CA ALA A 49 1.91 -1.96 -12.70
C ALA A 49 1.42 -0.77 -13.54
N GLU A 50 1.96 -0.64 -14.75
CA GLU A 50 1.67 0.46 -15.67
C GLU A 50 0.24 0.35 -16.16
N SER A 51 -0.72 0.68 -15.31
CA SER A 51 -2.05 1.05 -15.76
C SER A 51 -1.90 2.37 -16.51
N HIS A 52 -1.87 2.30 -17.85
CA HIS A 52 -1.51 3.36 -18.79
C HIS A 52 -2.18 4.73 -18.56
N SER A 53 -3.28 4.80 -17.81
CA SER A 53 -4.01 6.05 -17.54
C SER A 53 -3.76 6.67 -16.16
N TRP A 54 -3.34 5.89 -15.16
CA TRP A 54 -3.19 6.39 -13.78
C TRP A 54 -1.85 7.09 -13.56
N LEU A 55 -0.76 6.52 -14.07
CA LEU A 55 0.60 7.06 -13.88
C LEU A 55 0.76 8.50 -14.38
N PRO A 56 0.32 8.87 -15.60
CA PRO A 56 0.45 10.25 -16.08
C PRO A 56 -0.35 11.24 -15.24
N ARG A 57 -1.59 10.86 -14.86
CA ARG A 57 -2.47 11.70 -14.02
C ARG A 57 -1.89 11.90 -12.62
N MET A 58 -1.32 10.85 -12.04
CA MET A 58 -0.70 10.93 -10.73
C MET A 58 0.56 11.79 -10.80
N ARG A 59 1.41 11.63 -11.81
CA ARG A 59 2.60 12.47 -12.02
C ARG A 59 2.25 13.95 -12.11
N GLN A 60 1.19 14.30 -12.84
CA GLN A 60 0.70 15.68 -12.90
C GLN A 60 0.30 16.19 -11.51
N LYS A 61 -0.45 15.39 -10.74
CA LYS A 61 -0.82 15.76 -9.35
C LYS A 61 0.38 15.91 -8.40
N PHE A 62 1.49 15.20 -8.65
CA PHE A 62 2.73 15.38 -7.90
C PHE A 62 3.45 16.67 -8.31
N ALA A 63 3.49 16.96 -9.62
CA ALA A 63 4.09 18.18 -10.14
C ALA A 63 3.33 19.44 -9.68
N ASP A 64 2.02 19.36 -9.55
CA ASP A 64 1.17 20.48 -9.12
C ASP A 64 1.12 20.66 -7.59
N ASP A 65 1.65 19.71 -6.79
CA ASP A 65 1.56 19.76 -5.32
C ASP A 65 2.83 20.35 -4.70
N GLU A 66 2.71 21.56 -4.16
CA GLU A 66 3.77 22.30 -3.47
C GLU A 66 4.40 21.47 -2.32
N GLU A 67 3.61 20.61 -1.65
CA GLU A 67 4.13 19.74 -0.60
C GLU A 67 5.13 18.71 -1.16
N MET A 68 4.84 18.12 -2.33
CA MET A 68 5.71 17.11 -2.94
C MET A 68 6.96 17.74 -3.55
N GLU A 69 6.83 18.93 -4.14
CA GLU A 69 7.96 19.69 -4.68
C GLU A 69 8.98 20.00 -3.58
N LYS A 70 8.52 20.58 -2.46
CA LYS A 70 9.39 20.92 -1.31
C LYS A 70 10.05 19.68 -0.68
N ILE A 71 9.32 18.56 -0.58
CA ILE A 71 9.92 17.30 -0.10
C ILE A 71 11.01 16.83 -1.07
N GLY A 72 10.74 16.86 -2.38
CA GLY A 72 11.70 16.48 -3.40
C GLY A 72 12.94 17.37 -3.45
N GLU A 73 12.83 18.65 -3.10
CA GLU A 73 13.97 19.56 -2.93
C GLU A 73 14.81 19.21 -1.70
N GLN A 74 14.19 18.98 -0.55
CA GLN A 74 14.90 18.60 0.68
C GLN A 74 15.58 17.23 0.56
N ILE A 75 15.00 16.30 -0.19
CA ILE A 75 15.66 15.00 -0.46
C ILE A 75 16.89 15.18 -1.36
N ARG A 76 16.88 16.14 -2.29
CA ARG A 76 18.01 16.39 -3.22
C ARG A 76 19.13 17.22 -2.61
N ASN A 77 18.80 18.18 -1.75
CA ASN A 77 19.74 19.14 -1.16
C ASN A 77 20.14 18.80 0.28
N ASP A 78 19.80 17.58 0.72
CA ASP A 78 19.79 17.16 2.12
C ASP A 78 18.80 17.95 2.99
N TRP A 79 18.25 17.28 4.00
CA TRP A 79 17.29 17.89 4.92
C TRP A 79 18.03 18.84 5.86
N LEU A 80 17.42 20.00 6.15
CA LEU A 80 17.93 20.91 7.17
C LEU A 80 17.97 20.22 8.55
N ASP A 81 18.99 20.50 9.37
CA ASP A 81 19.13 19.88 10.70
C ASP A 81 18.04 20.29 11.69
N ASN A 82 17.49 21.50 11.53
CA ASN A 82 16.50 22.06 12.44
C ASN A 82 15.09 21.99 11.84
N ALA A 83 14.21 21.24 12.50
CA ALA A 83 12.79 21.16 12.14
C ALA A 83 12.11 22.54 12.06
N ARG A 84 12.56 23.54 12.84
CA ARG A 84 12.01 24.91 12.82
C ARG A 84 12.36 25.71 11.57
N GLN A 85 13.40 25.32 10.85
CA GLN A 85 13.80 25.97 9.59
C GLN A 85 13.09 25.36 8.38
N VAL A 86 12.50 24.18 8.58
CA VAL A 86 11.74 23.45 7.57
C VAL A 86 10.35 24.07 7.43
N SER A 87 9.88 24.24 6.19
CA SER A 87 8.56 24.81 5.91
C SER A 87 7.45 24.03 6.64
N GLU A 88 6.48 24.74 7.20
CA GLU A 88 5.34 24.15 7.95
C GLU A 88 4.61 23.06 7.16
N LEU A 89 4.56 23.18 5.84
CA LEU A 89 3.95 22.21 4.92
C LEU A 89 4.59 20.82 5.01
N ILE A 90 5.92 20.77 5.17
CA ILE A 90 6.70 19.53 5.14
C ILE A 90 7.24 19.14 6.52
N HIS A 91 7.06 19.99 7.53
CA HIS A 91 7.39 19.70 8.93
C HIS A 91 6.89 18.33 9.44
N PRO A 92 5.67 17.85 9.10
CA PRO A 92 5.22 16.53 9.53
C PRO A 92 6.06 15.36 8.99
N TYR A 93 6.78 15.57 7.91
CA TYR A 93 7.65 14.58 7.27
C TYR A 93 9.06 14.55 7.87
N PHE A 94 9.45 15.57 8.65
CA PHE A 94 10.78 15.68 9.25
C PHE A 94 11.20 14.45 10.07
N ARG A 95 10.25 13.88 10.83
CA ARG A 95 10.50 12.69 11.66
C ARG A 95 10.76 11.42 10.85
N VAL A 96 10.37 11.40 9.59
CA VAL A 96 10.52 10.25 8.68
C VAL A 96 11.47 10.55 7.53
N ARG A 97 12.19 11.68 7.57
CA ARG A 97 13.06 12.16 6.48
C ARG A 97 14.08 11.13 6.02
N ASP A 98 14.66 10.39 6.96
CA ASP A 98 15.69 9.37 6.71
C ASP A 98 15.11 8.14 5.97
N GLU A 99 13.79 8.02 5.89
CA GLU A 99 13.09 6.96 5.17
C GLU A 99 12.50 7.42 3.84
N LEU A 100 12.65 8.70 3.49
CA LEU A 100 12.08 9.28 2.28
C LEU A 100 13.06 9.21 1.12
N THR A 101 12.57 8.74 -0.02
CA THR A 101 13.33 8.64 -1.26
C THR A 101 12.51 9.16 -2.43
N THR A 102 13.20 9.58 -3.49
CA THR A 102 12.57 10.01 -4.75
C THR A 102 12.96 9.08 -5.88
N GLU A 103 11.97 8.58 -6.62
CA GLU A 103 12.17 7.72 -7.79
C GLU A 103 11.14 8.05 -8.87
N ASN A 104 11.58 8.25 -10.12
CA ASN A 104 10.72 8.51 -11.28
C ASN A 104 9.72 9.68 -11.13
N GLY A 105 10.09 10.70 -10.34
CA GLY A 105 9.24 11.86 -10.05
C GLY A 105 8.19 11.63 -8.96
N PHE A 106 8.30 10.52 -8.22
CA PHE A 106 7.47 10.22 -7.07
C PHE A 106 8.28 10.22 -5.78
N VAL A 107 7.62 10.51 -4.67
CA VAL A 107 8.19 10.43 -3.32
C VAL A 107 7.70 9.15 -2.68
N PHE A 108 8.62 8.39 -2.09
CA PHE A 108 8.35 7.16 -1.36
C PHE A 108 8.83 7.28 0.08
N ARG A 109 8.12 6.57 0.97
CA ARG A 109 8.60 6.27 2.32
C ARG A 109 8.88 4.78 2.38
N ARG A 110 10.16 4.39 2.33
CA ARG A 110 10.57 3.00 2.08
C ARG A 110 9.89 2.49 0.78
N GLU A 111 9.04 1.47 0.88
CA GLU A 111 8.32 0.87 -0.25
C GLU A 111 6.93 1.49 -0.51
N ARG A 112 6.54 2.52 0.24
CA ARG A 112 5.18 3.08 0.22
C ARG A 112 5.14 4.41 -0.51
N LEU A 113 4.19 4.56 -1.43
CA LEU A 113 4.03 5.81 -2.17
C LEU A 113 3.49 6.92 -1.26
N VAL A 114 4.16 8.07 -1.22
CA VAL A 114 3.66 9.25 -0.51
C VAL A 114 2.57 9.91 -1.35
N ILE A 115 1.35 10.04 -0.83
CA ILE A 115 0.23 10.53 -1.64
C ILE A 115 0.09 12.06 -1.54
N PRO A 116 0.10 12.80 -2.68
CA PRO A 116 -0.05 14.25 -2.70
C PRO A 116 -1.44 14.64 -2.20
N ARG A 117 -1.55 15.83 -1.60
CA ARG A 117 -2.80 16.37 -1.03
C ARG A 117 -4.03 16.20 -1.94
N PRO A 118 -4.00 16.59 -3.23
CA PRO A 118 -5.15 16.46 -4.13
C PRO A 118 -5.55 15.02 -4.46
N ALA A 119 -4.67 14.04 -4.24
CA ALA A 119 -4.95 12.63 -4.52
C ALA A 119 -5.50 11.88 -3.29
N ARG A 120 -5.28 12.36 -2.07
CA ARG A 120 -5.63 11.65 -0.82
C ARG A 120 -7.09 11.19 -0.77
N LYS A 121 -8.03 12.08 -1.12
CA LYS A 121 -9.47 11.75 -1.08
C LYS A 121 -9.81 10.60 -2.03
N VAL A 122 -9.33 10.65 -3.27
CA VAL A 122 -9.56 9.62 -4.28
C VAL A 122 -8.92 8.30 -3.86
N THR A 123 -7.69 8.34 -3.34
CA THR A 123 -6.98 7.16 -2.84
C THR A 123 -7.75 6.48 -1.71
N VAL A 124 -8.26 7.24 -0.74
CA VAL A 124 -9.05 6.66 0.37
C VAL A 124 -10.38 6.09 -0.14
N GLN A 125 -11.02 6.73 -1.12
CA GLN A 125 -12.24 6.20 -1.75
C GLN A 125 -11.99 4.84 -2.42
N GLU A 126 -10.89 4.68 -3.15
CA GLU A 126 -10.52 3.39 -3.75
C GLU A 126 -10.22 2.33 -2.68
N ILE A 127 -9.51 2.67 -1.60
CA ILE A 127 -9.26 1.75 -0.48
C ILE A 127 -10.56 1.32 0.21
N HIS A 128 -11.55 2.22 0.28
CA HIS A 128 -12.84 1.99 0.89
C HIS A 128 -13.88 1.37 -0.06
N ARG A 129 -13.56 1.15 -1.34
CA ARG A 129 -14.52 0.69 -2.37
C ARG A 129 -15.28 -0.59 -2.00
N SER A 130 -14.67 -1.50 -1.21
CA SER A 130 -15.32 -2.72 -0.73
C SER A 130 -16.09 -2.55 0.61
N HIS A 131 -16.34 -1.32 1.05
CA HIS A 131 -17.03 -0.98 2.31
C HIS A 131 -16.46 -1.65 3.56
N LEU A 132 -15.14 -1.87 3.57
CA LEU A 132 -14.48 -2.43 4.73
C LEU A 132 -14.45 -1.43 5.88
N GLY A 133 -14.47 -1.94 7.11
CA GLY A 133 -14.33 -1.14 8.31
C GLY A 133 -12.97 -0.43 8.38
N VAL A 134 -12.91 0.63 9.20
CA VAL A 134 -11.75 1.53 9.35
C VAL A 134 -10.44 0.77 9.51
N ARG A 135 -10.37 -0.21 10.43
CA ARG A 135 -9.15 -0.98 10.69
C ARG A 135 -8.62 -1.72 9.46
N SER A 136 -9.52 -2.31 8.67
CA SER A 136 -9.17 -3.03 7.45
C SER A 136 -8.69 -2.09 6.35
N CYS A 137 -9.35 -0.94 6.17
CA CYS A 137 -8.91 0.12 5.25
C CYS A 137 -7.54 0.68 5.66
N THR A 138 -7.34 0.99 6.94
CA THR A 138 -6.05 1.47 7.46
C THR A 138 -4.94 0.45 7.26
N ARG A 139 -5.20 -0.84 7.48
CA ARG A 139 -4.20 -1.90 7.24
C ARG A 139 -3.80 -1.93 5.76
N ARG A 140 -4.77 -1.99 4.84
CA ARG A 140 -4.50 -1.98 3.39
C ARG A 140 -3.73 -0.74 2.94
N ALA A 141 -4.08 0.43 3.49
CA ALA A 141 -3.39 1.67 3.18
C ALA A 141 -1.93 1.63 3.64
N LYS A 142 -1.68 1.14 4.86
CA LYS A 142 -0.32 1.06 5.44
C LYS A 142 0.64 0.19 4.63
N ASP A 143 0.15 -0.76 3.85
CA ASP A 143 1.00 -1.63 3.04
C ASP A 143 1.47 -0.97 1.73
N THR A 144 0.73 0.01 1.21
CA THR A 144 0.94 0.55 -0.15
C THR A 144 1.19 2.05 -0.21
N VAL A 145 0.64 2.83 0.72
CA VAL A 145 0.63 4.29 0.65
C VAL A 145 0.93 4.95 2.00
N TYR A 146 1.34 6.21 1.97
CA TYR A 146 1.65 6.97 3.17
C TYR A 146 1.34 8.47 3.01
N TRP A 147 0.85 9.09 4.08
CA TRP A 147 0.95 10.53 4.33
C TRP A 147 0.73 10.80 5.83
N PRO A 148 1.22 11.92 6.38
CA PRO A 148 0.96 12.33 7.76
C PRO A 148 -0.54 12.47 8.01
N GLY A 149 -1.02 11.90 9.13
CA GLY A 149 -2.45 11.94 9.47
C GLY A 149 -3.35 10.99 8.67
N MET A 150 -2.79 10.09 7.85
CA MET A 150 -3.54 9.13 7.01
C MET A 150 -4.63 8.35 7.76
N THR A 151 -4.36 7.91 8.99
CA THR A 151 -5.34 7.13 9.75
C THR A 151 -6.58 7.94 10.11
N SER A 152 -6.42 9.23 10.44
CA SER A 152 -7.54 10.13 10.71
C SER A 152 -8.37 10.35 9.46
N HIS A 153 -7.72 10.69 8.35
CA HIS A 153 -8.40 10.89 7.06
C HIS A 153 -9.20 9.66 6.60
N ILE A 154 -8.66 8.46 6.80
CA ILE A 154 -9.39 7.21 6.51
C ILE A 154 -10.63 7.10 7.41
N ASN A 155 -10.49 7.37 8.70
CA ASN A 155 -11.61 7.33 9.63
C ASN A 155 -12.72 8.32 9.25
N ASP A 156 -12.36 9.54 8.86
CA ASP A 156 -13.32 10.59 8.49
C ASP A 156 -14.13 10.20 7.24
N ILE A 157 -13.48 9.62 6.23
CA ILE A 157 -14.16 9.19 5.00
C ILE A 157 -15.01 7.94 5.23
N VAL A 158 -14.50 6.96 5.98
CA VAL A 158 -15.25 5.72 6.26
C VAL A 158 -16.45 6.01 7.17
N SER A 159 -16.30 6.88 8.17
CA SER A 159 -17.38 7.26 9.08
C SER A 159 -18.48 8.10 8.40
N THR A 160 -18.19 8.77 7.29
CA THR A 160 -19.18 9.51 6.50
C THR A 160 -19.86 8.66 5.42
N CYS A 161 -19.42 7.41 5.21
CA CYS A 161 -20.01 6.52 4.21
C CYS A 161 -21.46 6.13 4.54
N THR A 162 -22.39 6.43 3.65
CA THR A 162 -23.82 6.12 3.78
C THR A 162 -24.10 4.61 3.82
N VAL A 163 -23.45 3.84 2.96
CA VAL A 163 -23.59 2.38 2.89
C VAL A 163 -23.12 1.74 4.19
N CYS A 164 -21.95 2.14 4.71
CA CYS A 164 -21.45 1.63 5.98
C CYS A 164 -22.33 2.03 7.17
N LYS A 165 -22.93 3.22 7.15
CA LYS A 165 -23.91 3.62 8.18
C LYS A 165 -25.21 2.80 8.10
N GLN A 166 -25.66 2.46 6.90
CA GLN A 166 -26.88 1.69 6.70
C GLN A 166 -26.75 0.23 7.12
N TYR A 167 -25.65 -0.41 6.71
CA TYR A 167 -25.40 -1.85 6.91
C TYR A 167 -24.39 -2.15 8.03
N GLY A 168 -23.96 -1.13 8.77
CA GLY A 168 -23.06 -1.29 9.92
C GLY A 168 -23.69 -2.14 11.02
N THR A 169 -22.84 -2.72 11.86
CA THR A 169 -23.27 -3.57 12.98
C THR A 169 -24.21 -2.78 13.89
N ARG A 170 -25.48 -3.17 13.93
CA ARG A 170 -26.47 -2.63 14.87
C ARG A 170 -26.54 -3.54 16.09
N GLN A 171 -26.85 -2.97 17.25
CA GLN A 171 -27.21 -3.77 18.41
C GLN A 171 -28.39 -4.69 18.01
N PRO A 172 -28.37 -5.98 18.40
CA PRO A 172 -29.49 -6.85 18.18
C PRO A 172 -30.73 -6.23 18.83
N LYS A 173 -31.90 -6.34 18.18
CA LYS A 173 -33.16 -5.96 18.82
C LYS A 173 -33.30 -6.79 20.10
N GLU A 174 -33.72 -6.15 21.19
CA GLU A 174 -34.00 -6.88 22.42
C GLU A 174 -34.97 -8.03 22.13
N PRO A 175 -34.66 -9.25 22.61
CA PRO A 175 -35.54 -10.38 22.40
C PRO A 175 -36.91 -10.08 23.02
N MET A 176 -37.96 -10.46 22.30
CA MET A 176 -39.33 -10.29 22.80
C MET A 176 -39.49 -11.10 24.08
N MET A 177 -39.70 -10.44 25.20
CA MET A 177 -39.94 -11.11 26.48
C MET A 177 -41.36 -11.66 26.51
N CYS A 178 -41.53 -12.94 26.20
CA CYS A 178 -42.80 -13.62 26.43
C CYS A 178 -43.06 -13.73 27.93
N ARG A 179 -44.11 -13.07 28.41
CA ARG A 179 -44.61 -13.28 29.77
C ARG A 179 -45.23 -14.69 29.86
N SER A 180 -45.08 -15.34 31.01
CA SER A 180 -45.76 -16.61 31.26
C SER A 180 -47.27 -16.42 31.19
N VAL A 181 -47.97 -17.34 30.52
CA VAL A 181 -49.44 -17.36 30.51
C VAL A 181 -49.94 -17.48 31.97
N PRO A 182 -50.86 -16.62 32.42
CA PRO A 182 -51.40 -16.72 33.77
C PRO A 182 -52.10 -18.07 33.96
N LYS A 183 -51.84 -18.73 35.09
CA LYS A 183 -52.37 -20.08 35.37
C LYS A 183 -53.86 -20.09 35.76
N ARG A 184 -54.47 -18.92 35.90
CA ARG A 184 -55.87 -18.73 36.32
C ARG A 184 -56.46 -17.51 35.59
N PRO A 185 -57.78 -17.53 35.29
CA PRO A 185 -58.49 -16.35 34.80
C PRO A 185 -58.41 -15.17 35.78
#